data_AF-A0A2N3QPQ8-F1
#
_entry.id   AF-A0A2N3QPQ8-F1
#
_cell.length_a   1.000
_cell.length_b   1.000
_cell.length_c   1.000
_cell.angle_alpha   90.00
_cell.angle_beta   90.00
_cell.angle_gamma   90.00
#
_symmetry.space_group_name_H-M   'P 1'
#
loop_
_entity.id
_entity.type
_entity.pdbx_description
1 polymer ?
#
loop_
_entity_poly.entity_id
_entity_poly.type
_entity_poly.pdbx_seq_one_letter_code
_entity_poly.pdbx_strand_id
1 'polypeptide(L)' 'LEAEGLAACPLNTMFNRAMEETTRSILSIPDYENLALYISVGHFPESVKTCVSERHEVTDIITVH' A
#
# COMPACT_ATOMS: atom_id res chain seq x y z
N LEU A 1 -2.84 -8.53 8.29
CA LEU A 1 -1.37 -8.33 8.41
C LEU A 1 -1.02 -7.92 9.83
N GLU A 2 -1.52 -6.78 10.32
CA GLU A 2 -1.31 -6.36 11.71
C GLU A 2 -1.82 -7.39 12.74
N ALA A 3 -3.02 -7.95 12.54
CA ALA A 3 -3.56 -9.03 13.39
C ALA A 3 -2.67 -10.29 13.42
N GLU A 4 -1.86 -10.50 12.38
CA GLU A 4 -0.88 -11.60 12.27
C GLU A 4 0.52 -11.19 12.72
N GLY A 5 0.68 -9.99 13.30
CA GLY A 5 1.97 -9.45 13.74
C GLY A 5 2.91 -9.03 12.59
N LEU A 6 2.37 -8.81 11.39
CA LEU A 6 3.15 -8.40 10.21
C LEU A 6 2.99 -6.90 9.91
N ALA A 7 4.11 -6.26 9.62
CA ALA A 7 4.17 -4.91 9.09
C ALA A 7 3.78 -4.90 7.61
N ALA A 8 3.13 -3.82 7.18
CA ALA A 8 2.74 -3.61 5.80
C ALA A 8 2.96 -2.16 5.37
N CYS A 9 3.43 -1.94 4.15
CA CYS A 9 3.49 -0.61 3.55
C CYS A 9 2.69 -0.60 2.23
N PRO A 10 1.56 0.11 2.16
CA PRO A 10 0.85 0.32 0.92
C PRO A 10 1.63 1.29 0.03
N LEU A 11 1.87 0.88 -1.20
CA LEU A 11 2.62 1.59 -2.22
C LEU A 11 1.72 1.83 -3.43
N ASN A 12 1.67 3.07 -3.90
CA ASN A 12 0.89 3.43 -5.07
C ASN A 12 1.48 2.80 -6.35
N THR A 13 0.61 2.42 -7.28
CA THR A 13 0.98 1.86 -8.60
C THR A 13 1.14 2.94 -9.66
N MET A 14 1.79 4.07 -9.32
CA MET A 14 2.12 5.11 -10.31
C MET A 14 3.34 4.69 -11.13
N PHE A 15 3.18 3.65 -11.94
CA PHE A 15 4.21 3.19 -12.85
C PHE A 15 4.21 4.02 -14.13
N ASN A 16 5.39 4.20 -14.70
CA ASN A 16 5.47 4.49 -16.13
C ASN A 16 5.24 3.19 -16.91
N ARG A 17 4.96 3.31 -18.20
CA ARG A 17 4.64 2.17 -19.08
C ARG A 17 5.69 1.04 -19.02
N ALA A 18 6.98 1.39 -19.02
CA ALA A 18 8.06 0.40 -18.99
C ALA A 18 8.11 -0.38 -17.66
N MET A 19 7.90 0.29 -16.54
CA MET A 19 7.82 -0.34 -15.22
C MET A 19 6.61 -1.27 -15.11
N GLU A 20 5.46 -0.85 -15.65
CA GLU A 20 4.26 -1.66 -15.67
C GLU A 20 4.42 -2.92 -16.53
N GLU A 21 4.92 -2.80 -17.76
CA GLU A 21 5.19 -3.94 -18.66
C GLU A 21 6.16 -4.95 -18.02
N THR A 22 7.22 -4.45 -17.41
CA THR A 22 8.21 -5.30 -16.70
C THR A 22 7.55 -6.04 -15.53
N THR A 23 6.77 -5.31 -14.74
CA THR A 23 6.06 -5.86 -13.58
C THR A 23 5.07 -6.96 -13.99
N ARG A 24 4.26 -6.70 -15.02
CA ARG A 24 3.30 -7.67 -15.56
C ARG A 24 3.99 -8.93 -16.06
N SER A 25 5.13 -8.78 -16.74
CA SER A 25 5.95 -9.91 -17.21
C SER A 25 6.47 -10.77 -16.04
N ILE A 26 7.04 -10.14 -15.00
CA ILE A 26 7.60 -10.85 -13.83
C ILE A 26 6.50 -11.61 -13.09
N LEU A 27 5.34 -10.99 -12.89
CA LEU A 27 4.23 -11.57 -12.12
C LEU A 27 3.25 -12.36 -12.97
N SER A 28 3.47 -12.46 -14.29
CA SER A 28 2.56 -13.11 -15.23
C SER A 28 1.12 -12.58 -15.16
N ILE A 29 0.97 -11.26 -15.01
CA ILE A 29 -0.34 -10.59 -14.89
C ILE A 29 -0.89 -10.31 -16.29
N PRO A 30 -2.14 -10.72 -16.59
CA PRO A 30 -2.75 -10.52 -17.90
C PRO A 30 -3.15 -9.06 -18.15
N ASP A 31 -3.28 -8.69 -19.43
CA ASP A 31 -3.55 -7.31 -19.85
C ASP A 31 -4.93 -6.79 -19.43
N TYR A 32 -5.87 -7.69 -19.11
CA TYR A 32 -7.21 -7.33 -18.64
C TYR A 32 -7.28 -7.03 -17.14
N GLU A 33 -6.19 -7.19 -16.40
CA GLU A 33 -6.10 -6.85 -14.98
C GLU A 33 -5.42 -5.49 -14.79
N ASN A 34 -5.89 -4.73 -13.79
CA ASN A 34 -5.29 -3.44 -13.41
C ASN A 34 -4.50 -3.57 -12.11
N LEU A 35 -3.29 -2.99 -12.09
CA LEU A 35 -2.47 -2.92 -10.89
C LEU A 35 -2.98 -1.78 -10.00
N ALA A 36 -3.76 -2.10 -8.96
CA ALA A 36 -4.39 -1.10 -8.09
C ALA A 36 -3.50 -0.65 -6.92
N LEU A 37 -2.74 -1.57 -6.33
CA LEU A 37 -1.94 -1.32 -5.13
C LEU A 37 -0.79 -2.32 -5.03
N TYR A 38 0.38 -1.85 -4.61
CA TYR A 38 1.46 -2.72 -4.12
C TYR A 38 1.45 -2.72 -2.60
N ILE A 39 1.66 -3.88 -1.99
CA ILE A 39 1.79 -3.99 -0.54
C ILE A 39 3.10 -4.70 -0.25
N SER A 40 4.07 -4.01 0.33
CA SER A 40 5.22 -4.71 0.91
C SER A 40 4.84 -5.24 2.29
N VAL A 41 5.23 -6.50 2.57
CA VAL A 41 4.89 -7.20 3.82
C VAL A 41 6.17 -7.76 4.42
N GLY A 42 6.31 -7.65 5.74
CA GLY A 42 7.45 -8.20 6.46
C GLY A 42 7.27 -8.18 7.98
N HIS A 43 8.30 -8.63 8.69
CA HIS A 43 8.34 -8.51 10.15
C HIS A 43 8.57 -7.05 10.56
N PHE A 44 8.01 -6.65 11.70
CA PHE A 44 8.33 -5.36 12.29
C PHE A 44 9.83 -5.32 12.65
N PRO A 45 10.57 -4.28 12.25
CA PRO A 45 11.93 -4.08 12.75
C PRO A 45 11.89 -3.73 14.25
N GLU A 46 12.98 -3.99 14.97
CA GLU A 46 13.09 -3.63 16.39
C GLU A 46 12.88 -2.13 16.66
N SER A 47 13.29 -1.28 15.71
CA SER A 47 12.97 0.14 15.71
C SER A 47 12.89 0.68 14.29
N VAL A 48 12.02 1.68 14.08
CA VAL A 48 11.91 2.40 12.81
C VAL A 48 11.64 3.87 13.09
N LYS A 49 12.30 4.77 12.34
CA LYS A 49 11.93 6.18 12.30
C LYS A 49 10.88 6.36 11.22
N THR A 50 9.69 6.78 11.62
CA THR A 50 8.60 7.09 10.70
C THR A 50 8.09 8.50 10.96
N CYS A 51 7.58 9.14 9.91
CA CYS A 51 6.78 10.34 10.08
C CYS A 51 5.50 9.98 10.83
N VAL A 52 5.05 10.86 11.72
CA VAL A 52 3.75 10.74 12.37
C VAL A 52 2.75 11.52 11.52
N SER A 53 1.79 10.82 10.93
CA SER A 53 0.61 11.46 10.36
C SER A 53 -0.41 11.63 11.47
N GLU A 54 -0.77 12.87 11.78
CA GLU A 54 -1.87 13.14 12.70
C GLU A 54 -3.19 12.63 12.10
N ARG A 55 -4.06 12.08 12.94
CA ARG A 55 -5.38 11.62 12.54
C ARG A 55 -6.37 12.76 12.82
N HIS A 56 -7.19 13.08 11.83
CA HIS A 56 -8.27 14.06 12.02
C HIS A 56 -9.29 13.56 13.05
N GLU A 57 -9.88 14.50 13.78
CA GLU A 57 -10.94 14.18 14.74
C GLU A 57 -12.17 13.63 14.02
N VAL A 58 -12.91 12.73 14.68
CA VAL A 58 -14.06 12.05 14.06
C VAL A 58 -15.12 13.05 13.59
N THR A 59 -15.31 14.14 14.35
CA THR A 59 -16.25 15.23 14.01
C THR A 59 -15.90 15.95 12.72
N ASP A 60 -14.64 15.91 12.29
CA ASP A 60 -14.19 16.55 11.05
C ASP A 60 -14.39 15.66 9.82
N ILE A 61 -14.66 14.36 10.02
CA ILE A 61 -14.74 13.35 8.95
C ILE A 61 -16.17 12.81 8.77
N ILE A 62 -16.96 12.75 9.84
CA ILE A 62 -18.29 12.12 9.83
C ILE A 62 -19.39 13.18 9.95
N THR A 63 -20.37 13.12 9.03
CA THR A 63 -21.65 13.82 9.16
C THR A 63 -22.75 12.81 9.49
N VAL A 64 -23.51 13.06 10.56
CA VAL A 64 -24.69 12.26 10.93
C VAL A 64 -25.95 13.04 10.53
N HIS A 65 -26.79 12.43 9.70
CA HIS A 65 -28.10 12.96 9.29
C HIS A 65 -29.22 12.37 10.14
#